data_AF-A0A7Y5WZ01-F1
#
_entry.id   AF-A0A7Y5WZ01-F1
#
_cell.length_a   1.000
_cell.length_b   1.000
_cell.length_c   1.000
_cell.angle_alpha   90.00
_cell.angle_beta   90.00
_cell.angle_gamma   90.00
#
_symmetry.space_group_name_H-M   'P 1'
#
loop_
_entity.id
_entity.type
_entity.pdbx_description
1 polymer ?
#
loop_
_entity_poly.entity_id
_entity_poly.type
_entity_poly.pdbx_seq_one_letter_code
_entity_poly.pdbx_strand_id
1 'polypeptide(L)'
;FTPAAGNFQGDDALNAEPDDGAGTISGLFPDPSHTDNANMSTPPDGTSPRMQMYLFNDPVADDPVFGGTPRSDPFIQGNGGDEAAIVYHEYTHGLSNRLVVDAMGNSTLGSGQADSMGEAWSDWYAMDFLVAQGNFVDTPADGDLRIGQYVGAGQDLIRKQPMDCPVGSTSPSCHGTPGAGPGGFTYGDFGKIIGRPEVHADGEIWGETLWDLRGALGQTQAEGLVTRAMELSPSNPSFLDMRNSILQADLVDNGGSNHDTIWHVFANRGMGFFAGAVDGDDLAPVEDFSMPPTGQADGQIKGTVTDADSGLPIPGIIVQFGGHNSGFTGTLAALTDSKGKYRIKHIVPGTYPKVSAAGAGFDPQVQTVTVNSDDNPKVNFALRRDFAALSGGGTIAAFNGPDFTGFGCGPSSAIDQSETNGWGSTTDGDDGASTGKVTPKFVVVQLPQAVTVSEITVNPSSTCGDGGSASTRGFKVEVSSDGTTFTQVATGVFYAGNRAKENSVFSGSSPNVRFVKFWMLNPQVPTAPTVGGVTPACTGPADCGTDPNDNSGVALHCTPPNVEGFSGCPFMDMSEIKVFGRAS
;
A
#
# COMPACT_ATOMS: atom_id res chain seq x y z
N PHE A 1 15.41 16.22 12.32
CA PHE A 1 15.54 16.47 10.88
C PHE A 1 16.57 17.59 10.57
N THR A 2 17.85 17.29 10.76
CA THR A 2 18.97 18.21 10.44
C THR A 2 19.50 17.91 9.02
N PRO A 3 20.47 18.67 8.48
CA PRO A 3 21.09 18.30 7.19
C PRO A 3 21.68 16.90 7.15
N ALA A 4 22.24 16.41 8.28
CA ALA A 4 22.75 15.03 8.35
C ALA A 4 21.65 13.96 8.34
N ALA A 5 20.39 14.36 8.55
CA ALA A 5 19.21 13.50 8.47
C ALA A 5 18.41 13.73 7.18
N GLY A 6 19.00 14.37 6.16
CA GLY A 6 18.40 14.57 4.84
C GLY A 6 17.28 15.60 4.80
N ASN A 7 17.44 16.74 5.47
CA ASN A 7 16.47 17.85 5.38
C ASN A 7 16.58 18.63 4.06
N PHE A 8 15.61 19.51 3.79
CA PHE A 8 15.51 20.24 2.52
C PHE A 8 16.28 21.57 2.57
N GLN A 9 17.60 21.53 2.48
CA GLN A 9 18.46 22.72 2.57
C GLN A 9 19.64 22.65 1.61
N GLY A 10 20.01 23.79 1.03
CA GLY A 10 21.17 23.87 0.13
C GLY A 10 20.85 23.37 -1.27
N ASP A 11 21.58 22.35 -1.72
CA ASP A 11 21.53 21.86 -3.11
C ASP A 11 20.26 21.05 -3.44
N ASP A 12 19.49 20.64 -2.42
CA ASP A 12 18.21 19.93 -2.56
C ASP A 12 17.05 20.65 -1.83
N ALA A 13 17.10 21.99 -1.82
CA ALA A 13 16.01 22.80 -1.27
C ALA A 13 14.65 22.44 -1.91
N LEU A 14 13.59 22.53 -1.12
CA LEU A 14 12.22 22.26 -1.53
C LEU A 14 11.78 23.19 -2.67
N ASN A 15 11.30 22.60 -3.76
CA ASN A 15 10.56 23.31 -4.81
C ASN A 15 9.08 23.36 -4.43
N ALA A 16 8.67 24.45 -3.78
CA ALA A 16 7.28 24.69 -3.41
C ALA A 16 6.54 25.45 -4.51
N GLU A 17 5.46 24.85 -5.00
CA GLU A 17 4.59 25.40 -6.04
C GLU A 17 3.22 25.69 -5.43
N PRO A 18 2.96 26.93 -4.98
CA PRO A 18 1.78 27.25 -4.18
C PRO A 18 0.46 27.33 -4.97
N ASP A 19 0.52 27.29 -6.30
CA ASP A 19 -0.61 27.49 -7.22
C ASP A 19 -0.48 26.59 -8.46
N ASP A 20 0.00 25.35 -8.29
CA ASP A 20 0.26 24.49 -9.44
C ASP A 20 -1.04 24.18 -10.20
N GLY A 21 -0.96 24.19 -11.52
CA GLY A 21 -2.10 24.06 -12.42
C GLY A 21 -3.05 25.26 -12.48
N ALA A 22 -2.87 26.32 -11.68
CA ALA A 22 -3.74 27.51 -11.71
C ALA A 22 -3.64 28.29 -13.03
N GLY A 23 -4.79 28.74 -13.55
CA GLY A 23 -4.87 29.61 -14.73
C GLY A 23 -4.45 28.94 -16.05
N THR A 24 -4.34 27.63 -16.09
CA THR A 24 -3.97 26.85 -17.29
C THR A 24 -5.11 26.78 -18.31
N ILE A 25 -6.37 26.74 -17.86
CA ILE A 25 -7.54 26.79 -18.74
C ILE A 25 -7.92 28.26 -19.00
N SER A 26 -7.70 28.69 -20.25
CA SER A 26 -8.06 30.03 -20.75
C SER A 26 -7.47 31.21 -19.95
N GLY A 27 -6.41 30.99 -19.16
CA GLY A 27 -5.82 32.02 -18.30
C GLY A 27 -6.63 32.33 -17.03
N LEU A 28 -7.66 31.53 -16.72
CA LEU A 28 -8.65 31.86 -15.69
C LEU A 28 -8.94 30.72 -14.72
N PHE A 29 -8.91 29.47 -15.18
CA PHE A 29 -9.30 28.31 -14.38
C PHE A 29 -8.13 27.33 -14.21
N PRO A 30 -8.07 26.60 -13.10
CA PRO A 30 -7.12 25.50 -12.95
C PRO A 30 -7.40 24.41 -13.98
N ASP A 31 -6.41 23.59 -14.29
CA ASP A 31 -6.67 22.37 -15.04
C ASP A 31 -7.23 21.30 -14.09
N PRO A 32 -7.96 20.33 -14.64
CA PRO A 32 -8.69 19.39 -13.82
C PRO A 32 -7.73 18.48 -13.01
N SER A 33 -6.52 18.19 -13.48
CA SER A 33 -5.58 17.37 -12.70
C SER A 33 -4.94 18.07 -11.49
N HIS A 34 -5.21 19.36 -11.31
CA HIS A 34 -4.67 20.19 -10.24
C HIS A 34 -5.81 20.94 -9.53
N THR A 35 -6.82 20.20 -9.06
CA THR A 35 -7.87 20.69 -8.15
C THR A 35 -8.12 19.73 -6.98
N ASP A 36 -8.67 20.26 -5.88
CA ASP A 36 -9.13 19.52 -4.68
C ASP A 36 -8.10 18.59 -4.05
N ASN A 37 -6.82 18.92 -4.23
CA ASN A 37 -5.74 18.07 -3.80
C ASN A 37 -4.45 18.87 -3.52
N ALA A 38 -3.44 18.18 -3.05
CA ALA A 38 -2.05 18.63 -3.01
C ALA A 38 -1.17 17.37 -3.10
N ASN A 39 0.14 17.53 -3.27
CA ASN A 39 1.06 16.40 -3.16
C ASN A 39 2.50 16.83 -2.93
N MET A 40 3.30 15.86 -2.53
CA MET A 40 4.73 15.98 -2.31
C MET A 40 5.50 14.80 -2.94
N SER A 41 6.37 15.09 -3.90
CA SER A 41 7.40 14.16 -4.38
C SER A 41 8.66 14.29 -3.55
N THR A 42 9.10 13.19 -2.93
CA THR A 42 10.30 13.16 -2.07
C THR A 42 11.35 12.19 -2.59
N PRO A 43 12.21 12.58 -3.54
CA PRO A 43 13.33 11.77 -3.98
C PRO A 43 14.39 11.65 -2.86
N PRO A 44 15.37 10.72 -3.00
CA PRO A 44 16.47 10.57 -2.07
C PRO A 44 17.25 11.88 -1.83
N ASP A 45 17.94 11.93 -0.69
CA ASP A 45 18.75 13.06 -0.26
C ASP A 45 19.72 13.56 -1.36
N GLY A 46 19.81 14.88 -1.51
CA GLY A 46 20.58 15.52 -2.59
C GLY A 46 19.81 15.75 -3.90
N THR A 47 18.53 15.36 -3.97
CA THR A 47 17.61 15.75 -5.06
C THR A 47 16.46 16.57 -4.48
N SER A 48 16.21 17.76 -5.04
CA SER A 48 15.14 18.64 -4.56
C SER A 48 13.78 17.93 -4.60
N PRO A 49 13.04 17.88 -3.48
CA PRO A 49 11.64 17.48 -3.52
C PRO A 49 10.79 18.56 -4.17
N ARG A 50 9.59 18.17 -4.61
CA ARG A 50 8.60 19.05 -5.24
C ARG A 50 7.29 18.93 -4.48
N MET A 51 6.80 20.05 -3.98
CA MET A 51 5.51 20.17 -3.31
C MET A 51 4.58 21.03 -4.14
N GLN A 52 3.39 20.53 -4.42
CA GLN A 52 2.43 21.15 -5.30
C GLN A 52 1.14 21.37 -4.53
N MET A 53 0.73 22.64 -4.43
CA MET A 53 -0.55 23.04 -3.84
C MET A 53 -1.51 23.40 -4.96
N TYR A 54 -2.74 22.89 -4.88
CA TYR A 54 -3.76 23.14 -5.89
C TYR A 54 -4.85 24.09 -5.39
N LEU A 55 -5.69 24.54 -6.31
CA LEU A 55 -6.92 25.22 -5.96
C LEU A 55 -7.99 24.19 -5.54
N PHE A 56 -8.83 24.55 -4.58
CA PHE A 56 -10.01 23.78 -4.17
C PHE A 56 -11.26 24.36 -4.81
N ASN A 57 -12.27 23.50 -5.01
CA ASN A 57 -13.44 23.63 -5.86
C ASN A 57 -13.11 23.44 -7.36
N ASP A 58 -13.38 22.25 -7.90
CA ASP A 58 -13.28 21.93 -9.31
C ASP A 58 -14.36 22.67 -10.13
N PRO A 59 -13.98 23.65 -10.97
CA PRO A 59 -14.95 24.38 -11.79
C PRO A 59 -15.62 23.49 -12.85
N VAL A 60 -15.03 22.34 -13.20
CA VAL A 60 -15.61 21.36 -14.13
C VAL A 60 -16.72 20.54 -13.47
N ALA A 61 -16.66 20.33 -12.16
CA ALA A 61 -17.74 19.73 -11.39
C ALA A 61 -18.98 20.65 -11.35
N ASP A 62 -18.77 21.96 -11.18
CA ASP A 62 -19.86 22.91 -10.94
C ASP A 62 -20.44 23.60 -12.20
N ASP A 63 -19.75 23.59 -13.36
CA ASP A 63 -20.19 24.36 -14.56
C ASP A 63 -20.35 23.52 -15.85
N PRO A 64 -21.57 23.46 -16.45
CA PRO A 64 -21.81 22.79 -17.73
C PRO A 64 -21.07 23.40 -18.94
N VAL A 65 -20.49 24.60 -18.82
CA VAL A 65 -19.65 25.24 -19.85
C VAL A 65 -18.36 24.45 -20.11
N PHE A 66 -17.85 23.69 -19.12
CA PHE A 66 -16.68 22.82 -19.26
C PHE A 66 -17.03 21.38 -19.68
N GLY A 67 -18.29 21.10 -19.99
CA GLY A 67 -18.74 19.80 -20.51
C GLY A 67 -18.89 18.69 -19.45
N GLY A 68 -18.77 19.04 -18.16
CA GLY A 68 -19.04 18.15 -17.03
C GLY A 68 -20.55 17.93 -16.80
N THR A 69 -20.89 16.85 -16.09
CA THR A 69 -22.22 16.74 -15.48
C THR A 69 -22.19 17.55 -14.19
N PRO A 70 -23.07 18.55 -13.99
CA PRO A 70 -23.06 19.34 -12.76
C PRO A 70 -23.14 18.42 -11.54
N ARG A 71 -22.06 18.37 -10.76
CA ARG A 71 -21.99 17.75 -9.44
C ARG A 71 -21.56 18.87 -8.51
N SER A 72 -22.30 19.06 -7.42
CA SER A 72 -21.90 20.03 -6.42
C SER A 72 -20.60 19.55 -5.79
N ASP A 73 -19.53 20.27 -6.07
CA ASP A 73 -18.29 20.12 -5.32
C ASP A 73 -18.54 20.62 -3.88
N PRO A 74 -18.25 19.81 -2.84
CA PRO A 74 -18.47 20.21 -1.46
C PRO A 74 -17.39 21.14 -0.90
N PHE A 75 -16.24 21.29 -1.56
CA PHE A 75 -15.15 22.18 -1.15
C PHE A 75 -15.47 23.65 -1.48
N ILE A 76 -14.97 24.55 -0.64
CA ILE A 76 -15.04 25.99 -0.95
C ILE A 76 -14.02 26.34 -2.03
N GLN A 77 -14.31 27.38 -2.81
CA GLN A 77 -13.32 28.01 -3.67
C GLN A 77 -12.21 28.59 -2.80
N GLY A 78 -11.02 28.01 -2.90
CA GLY A 78 -9.88 28.34 -2.06
C GLY A 78 -8.56 27.90 -2.67
N ASN A 79 -7.46 28.34 -2.06
CA ASN A 79 -6.13 27.87 -2.40
C ASN A 79 -5.67 26.91 -1.31
N GLY A 80 -5.26 25.70 -1.67
CA GLY A 80 -4.67 24.74 -0.74
C GLY A 80 -3.42 25.31 -0.04
N GLY A 81 -2.68 26.19 -0.72
CA GLY A 81 -1.54 26.92 -0.16
C GLY A 81 -1.88 27.89 0.98
N ASP A 82 -3.16 28.26 1.12
CA ASP A 82 -3.67 29.10 2.23
C ASP A 82 -4.27 28.25 3.38
N GLU A 83 -4.37 26.93 3.23
CA GLU A 83 -4.77 25.99 4.27
C GLU A 83 -3.52 25.37 4.92
N ALA A 84 -3.13 25.92 6.06
CA ALA A 84 -1.88 25.54 6.73
C ALA A 84 -1.80 24.05 7.06
N ALA A 85 -2.93 23.40 7.38
CA ALA A 85 -2.94 21.96 7.65
C ALA A 85 -2.48 21.14 6.43
N ILE A 86 -2.88 21.53 5.22
CA ILE A 86 -2.49 20.85 3.97
C ILE A 86 -1.01 21.14 3.67
N VAL A 87 -0.56 22.39 3.79
CA VAL A 87 0.86 22.73 3.54
C VAL A 87 1.81 21.95 4.46
N TYR A 88 1.50 21.87 5.75
CA TYR A 88 2.33 21.12 6.70
C TYR A 88 2.21 19.60 6.53
N HIS A 89 1.04 19.11 6.10
CA HIS A 89 0.85 17.72 5.71
C HIS A 89 1.80 17.36 4.57
N GLU A 90 1.77 18.11 3.46
CA GLU A 90 2.64 17.85 2.32
C GLU A 90 4.14 17.95 2.68
N TYR A 91 4.52 18.93 3.49
CA TYR A 91 5.90 19.05 3.95
C TYR A 91 6.35 17.82 4.76
N THR A 92 5.44 17.22 5.52
CA THR A 92 5.73 16.09 6.38
C THR A 92 5.86 14.78 5.62
N HIS A 93 5.22 14.62 4.45
CA HIS A 93 5.60 13.53 3.54
C HIS A 93 7.10 13.58 3.25
N GLY A 94 7.64 14.77 3.07
CA GLY A 94 9.07 14.98 2.94
C GLY A 94 9.88 14.41 4.12
N LEU A 95 9.46 14.73 5.35
CA LEU A 95 10.11 14.23 6.57
C LEU A 95 10.08 12.70 6.62
N SER A 96 8.90 12.10 6.51
CA SER A 96 8.72 10.66 6.68
C SER A 96 9.42 9.86 5.56
N ASN A 97 9.32 10.30 4.30
CA ASN A 97 10.00 9.67 3.16
C ASN A 97 11.53 9.78 3.19
N ARG A 98 12.10 10.77 3.90
CA ARG A 98 13.57 10.89 4.10
C ARG A 98 14.07 10.09 5.31
N LEU A 99 13.21 9.77 6.27
CA LEU A 99 13.59 9.05 7.48
C LEU A 99 13.32 7.53 7.40
N VAL A 100 12.26 7.11 6.71
CA VAL A 100 11.88 5.70 6.56
C VAL A 100 12.34 5.18 5.19
N VAL A 101 13.63 4.91 5.08
CA VAL A 101 14.31 4.61 3.81
C VAL A 101 14.97 3.23 3.78
N ASP A 102 15.26 2.75 2.58
CA ASP A 102 16.13 1.61 2.36
C ASP A 102 17.61 2.00 2.53
N ALA A 103 18.51 1.03 2.37
CA ALA A 103 19.95 1.27 2.48
C ALA A 103 20.54 2.21 1.39
N MET A 104 19.78 2.49 0.32
CA MET A 104 20.14 3.40 -0.75
C MET A 104 19.53 4.80 -0.56
N GLY A 105 18.73 5.01 0.49
CA GLY A 105 18.06 6.28 0.76
C GLY A 105 16.75 6.48 0.00
N ASN A 106 16.20 5.43 -0.63
CA ASN A 106 14.87 5.50 -1.23
C ASN A 106 13.82 5.29 -0.15
N SER A 107 12.72 6.05 -0.22
CA SER A 107 11.59 5.84 0.68
C SER A 107 11.05 4.41 0.58
N THR A 108 10.60 3.89 1.71
CA THR A 108 9.94 2.58 1.82
C THR A 108 8.51 2.69 2.32
N LEU A 109 7.93 3.90 2.28
CA LEU A 109 6.53 4.19 2.56
C LEU A 109 5.71 4.06 1.26
N GLY A 110 5.54 2.84 0.77
CA GLY A 110 4.80 2.59 -0.47
C GLY A 110 3.90 1.35 -0.43
N SER A 111 3.81 0.70 0.73
CA SER A 111 2.89 -0.42 0.96
C SER A 111 1.66 0.04 1.72
N GLY A 112 0.63 -0.82 1.80
CA GLY A 112 -0.62 -0.46 2.46
C GLY A 112 -0.46 0.14 3.86
N GLN A 113 0.25 -0.52 4.80
CA GLN A 113 0.42 0.03 6.14
C GLN A 113 1.48 1.14 6.19
N ALA A 114 2.59 1.00 5.47
CA ALA A 114 3.66 2.00 5.55
C ALA A 114 3.21 3.35 4.96
N ASP A 115 2.49 3.31 3.84
CA ASP A 115 1.94 4.49 3.17
C ASP A 115 0.81 5.13 4.00
N SER A 116 -0.08 4.31 4.62
CA SER A 116 -1.03 4.81 5.63
C SER A 116 -0.37 5.55 6.78
N MET A 117 0.78 5.07 7.29
CA MET A 117 1.54 5.83 8.29
C MET A 117 2.11 7.12 7.70
N GLY A 118 2.55 7.10 6.44
CA GLY A 118 2.96 8.27 5.66
C GLY A 118 1.93 9.41 5.74
N GLU A 119 0.70 9.11 5.35
CA GLU A 119 -0.47 10.01 5.44
C GLU A 119 -0.73 10.49 6.87
N ALA A 120 -0.71 9.54 7.81
CA ALA A 120 -1.05 9.80 9.20
C ALA A 120 -0.03 10.66 9.95
N TRP A 121 1.27 10.47 9.70
CA TRP A 121 2.30 11.36 10.24
C TRP A 121 2.15 12.76 9.67
N SER A 122 1.80 12.88 8.39
CA SER A 122 1.57 14.16 7.75
C SER A 122 0.43 14.93 8.41
N ASP A 123 -0.70 14.27 8.69
CA ASP A 123 -1.77 14.86 9.48
C ASP A 123 -1.30 15.20 10.91
N TRP A 124 -0.64 14.26 11.58
CA TRP A 124 -0.29 14.37 13.00
C TRP A 124 0.69 15.51 13.27
N TYR A 125 1.78 15.64 12.48
CA TYR A 125 2.73 16.74 12.64
C TYR A 125 2.12 18.09 12.26
N ALA A 126 1.24 18.13 11.25
CA ALA A 126 0.52 19.35 10.90
C ALA A 126 -0.34 19.82 12.09
N MET A 127 -1.15 18.91 12.67
CA MET A 127 -2.01 19.23 13.81
C MET A 127 -1.23 19.50 15.09
N ASP A 128 -0.19 18.74 15.38
CA ASP A 128 0.67 18.96 16.55
C ASP A 128 1.30 20.37 16.51
N PHE A 129 1.86 20.74 15.37
CA PHE A 129 2.43 22.06 15.16
C PHE A 129 1.38 23.17 15.28
N LEU A 130 0.23 23.03 14.61
CA LEU A 130 -0.81 24.05 14.58
C LEU A 130 -1.47 24.27 15.96
N VAL A 131 -1.69 23.19 16.72
CA VAL A 131 -2.18 23.28 18.11
C VAL A 131 -1.12 23.94 19.00
N ALA A 132 0.15 23.60 18.85
CA ALA A 132 1.23 24.19 19.64
C ALA A 132 1.45 25.69 19.37
N GLN A 133 1.20 26.14 18.14
CA GLN A 133 1.20 27.56 17.79
C GLN A 133 -0.08 28.29 18.24
N GLY A 134 -1.10 27.57 18.72
CA GLY A 134 -2.40 28.15 19.09
C GLY A 134 -3.27 28.54 17.90
N ASN A 135 -2.98 28.01 16.70
CA ASN A 135 -3.77 28.23 15.48
C ASN A 135 -4.97 27.26 15.40
N PHE A 136 -4.82 26.07 15.97
CA PHE A 136 -5.92 25.14 16.26
C PHE A 136 -6.09 24.99 17.77
N VAL A 137 -7.32 24.71 18.20
CA VAL A 137 -7.65 24.56 19.62
C VAL A 137 -8.15 23.15 19.86
N ASP A 138 -7.33 22.36 20.54
CA ASP A 138 -7.69 21.06 21.10
C ASP A 138 -8.42 21.29 22.43
N THR A 139 -9.75 21.16 22.45
CA THR A 139 -10.54 21.31 23.67
C THR A 139 -10.76 19.95 24.36
N PRO A 140 -11.27 19.90 25.60
CA PRO A 140 -11.63 18.62 26.21
C PRO A 140 -12.80 17.86 25.55
N ALA A 141 -13.42 18.41 24.51
CA ALA A 141 -14.52 17.77 23.80
C ALA A 141 -13.96 16.85 22.71
N ASP A 142 -14.55 15.66 22.57
CA ASP A 142 -14.17 14.72 21.52
C ASP A 142 -14.57 15.27 20.14
N GLY A 143 -13.57 15.42 19.26
CA GLY A 143 -13.74 15.58 17.84
C GLY A 143 -13.71 17.04 17.36
N ASP A 144 -12.71 17.79 17.81
CA ASP A 144 -12.50 19.19 17.46
C ASP A 144 -11.37 19.41 16.43
N LEU A 145 -10.47 18.43 16.21
CA LEU A 145 -9.30 18.56 15.34
C LEU A 145 -9.52 18.01 13.93
N ARG A 146 -10.05 18.88 13.07
CA ARG A 146 -10.44 18.54 11.70
C ARG A 146 -9.35 18.93 10.69
N ILE A 147 -8.87 17.96 9.93
CA ILE A 147 -7.97 18.20 8.79
C ILE A 147 -8.72 18.93 7.68
N GLY A 148 -8.12 20.00 7.15
CA GLY A 148 -8.69 20.80 6.06
C GLY A 148 -9.99 21.54 6.44
N GLN A 149 -10.07 22.03 7.67
CA GLN A 149 -11.25 22.69 8.21
C GLN A 149 -11.73 23.88 7.35
N TYR A 150 -10.82 24.66 6.76
CA TYR A 150 -11.19 25.81 5.93
C TYR A 150 -11.72 25.36 4.57
N VAL A 151 -10.92 24.59 3.82
CA VAL A 151 -11.30 24.12 2.48
C VAL A 151 -12.57 23.25 2.52
N GLY A 152 -12.76 22.49 3.60
CA GLY A 152 -13.92 21.63 3.81
C GLY A 152 -15.16 22.32 4.36
N ALA A 153 -15.18 23.66 4.49
CA ALA A 153 -16.28 24.41 5.09
C ALA A 153 -16.72 23.89 6.48
N GLY A 154 -15.77 23.38 7.28
CA GLY A 154 -16.04 22.76 8.58
C GLY A 154 -16.66 21.36 8.54
N GLN A 155 -16.64 20.67 7.38
CA GLN A 155 -17.11 19.30 7.20
C GLN A 155 -15.96 18.29 7.08
N ASP A 156 -16.23 17.00 7.35
CA ASP A 156 -15.25 15.90 7.29
C ASP A 156 -15.13 15.43 5.84
N LEU A 157 -14.54 16.28 4.98
CA LEU A 157 -14.42 15.99 3.55
C LEU A 157 -13.12 15.24 3.21
N ILE A 158 -12.01 15.63 3.85
CA ILE A 158 -10.66 15.07 3.59
C ILE A 158 -10.40 13.80 4.41
N ARG A 159 -10.88 13.76 5.66
CA ARG A 159 -10.83 12.61 6.57
C ARG A 159 -12.23 12.18 6.97
N LYS A 160 -12.41 10.99 7.53
CA LYS A 160 -13.73 10.49 7.94
C LYS A 160 -14.15 11.00 9.29
N GLN A 161 -13.21 11.35 10.17
CA GLN A 161 -13.51 12.04 11.42
C GLN A 161 -12.34 12.92 11.90
N PRO A 162 -12.56 13.75 12.94
CA PRO A 162 -11.48 14.48 13.58
C PRO A 162 -10.44 13.58 14.25
N MET A 163 -9.19 14.04 14.31
CA MET A 163 -8.03 13.27 14.81
C MET A 163 -8.07 12.95 16.31
N ASP A 164 -8.77 13.76 17.10
CA ASP A 164 -8.86 13.65 18.55
C ASP A 164 -10.02 12.76 19.02
N CYS A 165 -10.54 11.90 18.14
CA CYS A 165 -11.62 10.98 18.49
C CYS A 165 -11.12 9.80 19.32
N PRO A 166 -11.51 9.67 20.61
CA PRO A 166 -11.10 8.54 21.43
C PRO A 166 -11.88 7.28 21.06
N VAL A 167 -11.25 6.11 21.26
CA VAL A 167 -11.89 4.80 21.04
C VAL A 167 -13.19 4.69 21.81
N GLY A 168 -14.29 4.42 21.08
CA GLY A 168 -15.61 4.27 21.68
C GLY A 168 -16.27 5.60 22.06
N SER A 169 -15.82 6.72 21.50
CA SER A 169 -16.51 8.00 21.66
C SER A 169 -17.99 7.88 21.24
N THR A 170 -18.82 8.65 21.93
CA THR A 170 -20.25 8.81 21.59
C THR A 170 -20.55 10.21 21.07
N SER A 171 -19.52 11.03 20.87
CA SER A 171 -19.64 12.36 20.29
C SER A 171 -20.18 12.27 18.87
N PRO A 172 -21.16 13.12 18.48
CA PRO A 172 -21.59 13.21 17.09
C PRO A 172 -20.47 13.60 16.12
N SER A 173 -19.41 14.24 16.61
CA SER A 173 -18.23 14.58 15.79
C SER A 173 -17.36 13.36 15.49
N CYS A 174 -17.36 12.35 16.37
CA CYS A 174 -16.64 11.09 16.22
C CYS A 174 -17.59 9.99 15.73
N HIS A 175 -18.14 10.22 14.54
CA HIS A 175 -19.22 9.41 13.99
C HIS A 175 -18.74 8.11 13.34
N GLY A 176 -17.44 7.97 13.07
CA GLY A 176 -16.85 6.81 12.42
C GLY A 176 -17.41 6.60 11.01
N THR A 177 -17.60 5.35 10.59
CA THR A 177 -18.19 5.03 9.28
C THR A 177 -19.06 3.79 9.34
N PRO A 178 -19.92 3.53 8.33
CA PRO A 178 -20.68 2.28 8.28
C PRO A 178 -19.83 1.00 8.24
N GLY A 179 -18.58 1.10 7.77
CA GLY A 179 -17.68 -0.06 7.62
C GLY A 179 -16.85 -0.36 8.88
N ALA A 180 -16.41 0.68 9.59
CA ALA A 180 -15.63 0.56 10.83
C ALA A 180 -16.51 0.60 12.10
N GLY A 181 -17.70 1.18 12.03
CA GLY A 181 -18.58 1.38 13.19
C GLY A 181 -18.40 2.78 13.80
N PRO A 182 -18.63 2.95 15.12
CA PRO A 182 -18.50 4.24 15.79
C PRO A 182 -17.04 4.76 15.75
N GLY A 183 -16.86 6.07 15.92
CA GLY A 183 -15.56 6.72 15.81
C GLY A 183 -14.55 6.34 16.90
N GLY A 184 -13.31 6.79 16.69
CA GLY A 184 -12.15 6.33 17.43
C GLY A 184 -11.66 5.01 16.86
N PHE A 185 -11.03 5.06 15.69
CA PHE A 185 -10.68 3.86 14.93
C PHE A 185 -9.60 3.03 15.65
N THR A 186 -9.69 1.72 15.50
CA THR A 186 -8.71 0.76 16.02
C THR A 186 -8.04 0.00 14.87
N TYR A 187 -6.99 -0.74 15.19
CA TYR A 187 -6.27 -1.54 14.21
C TYR A 187 -7.14 -2.59 13.49
N GLY A 188 -8.24 -3.02 14.13
CA GLY A 188 -9.23 -3.89 13.51
C GLY A 188 -10.03 -3.24 12.38
N ASP A 189 -10.01 -1.91 12.26
CA ASP A 189 -10.73 -1.15 11.23
C ASP A 189 -9.96 -1.02 9.92
N PHE A 190 -8.72 -1.50 9.87
CA PHE A 190 -7.89 -1.46 8.67
C PHE A 190 -8.61 -2.13 7.48
N GLY A 191 -8.71 -1.40 6.37
CA GLY A 191 -9.43 -1.78 5.16
C GLY A 191 -10.96 -1.73 5.27
N LYS A 192 -11.51 -1.27 6.40
CA LYS A 192 -12.97 -1.20 6.66
C LYS A 192 -13.50 0.22 6.69
N ILE A 193 -12.69 1.23 6.98
CA ILE A 193 -13.12 2.62 7.15
C ILE A 193 -13.91 3.12 5.93
N ILE A 194 -13.44 2.85 4.71
CA ILE A 194 -14.20 3.09 3.47
C ILE A 194 -14.63 1.81 2.73
N GLY A 195 -14.52 0.66 3.39
CA GLY A 195 -14.85 -0.66 2.85
C GLY A 195 -13.81 -1.26 1.89
N ARG A 196 -12.62 -0.67 1.81
CA ARG A 196 -11.42 -1.21 1.14
C ARG A 196 -10.17 -0.60 1.79
N PRO A 197 -8.99 -1.25 1.65
CA PRO A 197 -7.71 -0.63 1.99
C PRO A 197 -7.49 0.66 1.19
N GLU A 198 -7.17 1.74 1.87
CA GLU A 198 -6.91 3.05 1.30
C GLU A 198 -6.12 3.90 2.29
N VAL A 199 -5.02 4.50 1.83
CA VAL A 199 -3.95 4.97 2.71
C VAL A 199 -4.38 6.13 3.59
N HIS A 200 -5.20 7.06 3.09
CA HIS A 200 -5.69 8.19 3.87
C HIS A 200 -6.69 7.73 4.95
N ALA A 201 -7.63 6.87 4.58
CA ALA A 201 -8.64 6.33 5.49
C ALA A 201 -7.99 5.46 6.58
N ASP A 202 -7.16 4.50 6.21
CA ASP A 202 -6.49 3.60 7.16
C ASP A 202 -5.40 4.31 7.97
N GLY A 203 -4.88 5.43 7.45
CA GLY A 203 -3.99 6.34 8.17
C GLY A 203 -4.64 6.99 9.40
N GLU A 204 -5.96 7.23 9.39
CA GLU A 204 -6.69 7.81 10.54
C GLU A 204 -6.47 6.97 11.82
N ILE A 205 -6.35 5.64 11.71
CA ILE A 205 -6.04 4.74 12.84
C ILE A 205 -4.70 5.13 13.49
N TRP A 206 -3.66 5.36 12.67
CA TRP A 206 -2.33 5.71 13.15
C TRP A 206 -2.28 7.13 13.69
N GLY A 207 -2.90 8.09 12.98
CA GLY A 207 -2.95 9.49 13.37
C GLY A 207 -3.63 9.70 14.73
N GLU A 208 -4.80 9.08 14.92
CA GLU A 208 -5.53 9.09 16.19
C GLU A 208 -4.74 8.39 17.32
N THR A 209 -4.03 7.30 17.02
CA THR A 209 -3.15 6.64 17.99
C THR A 209 -2.01 7.55 18.45
N LEU A 210 -1.37 8.26 17.52
CA LEU A 210 -0.31 9.21 17.86
C LEU A 210 -0.86 10.43 18.60
N TRP A 211 -2.10 10.84 18.37
CA TRP A 211 -2.75 11.89 19.15
C TRP A 211 -2.98 11.46 20.61
N ASP A 212 -3.45 10.23 20.83
CA ASP A 212 -3.55 9.66 22.18
C ASP A 212 -2.17 9.59 22.87
N LEU A 213 -1.13 9.19 22.13
CA LEU A 213 0.25 9.13 22.62
C LEU A 213 0.75 10.51 23.05
N ARG A 214 0.48 11.53 22.22
CA ARG A 214 0.77 12.94 22.50
C ARG A 214 0.07 13.40 23.76
N GLY A 215 -1.21 13.08 23.93
CA GLY A 215 -1.97 13.41 25.14
C GLY A 215 -1.40 12.75 26.40
N ALA A 216 -0.94 11.50 26.29
CA ALA A 216 -0.42 10.72 27.42
C ALA A 216 1.01 11.12 27.85
N LEU A 217 1.87 11.49 26.90
CA LEU A 217 3.29 11.79 27.15
C LEU A 217 3.61 13.30 27.14
N GLY A 218 2.72 14.11 26.57
CA GLY A 218 2.99 15.49 26.21
C GLY A 218 3.71 15.60 24.86
N GLN A 219 3.50 16.76 24.21
CA GLN A 219 3.98 17.05 22.85
C GLN A 219 5.45 16.70 22.62
N THR A 220 6.38 17.35 23.35
CA THR A 220 7.82 17.22 23.08
C THR A 220 8.32 15.78 23.21
N GLN A 221 7.78 15.02 24.16
CA GLN A 221 8.17 13.63 24.33
C GLN A 221 7.64 12.76 23.18
N ALA A 222 6.40 12.97 22.76
CA ALA A 222 5.81 12.26 21.64
C ALA A 222 6.52 12.58 20.31
N GLU A 223 6.75 13.85 19.98
CA GLU A 223 7.50 14.26 18.77
C GLU A 223 8.87 13.60 18.71
N GLY A 224 9.62 13.64 19.83
CA GLY A 224 10.94 13.03 19.91
C GLY A 224 10.92 11.53 19.65
N LEU A 225 10.00 10.81 20.30
CA LEU A 225 9.86 9.36 20.14
C LEU A 225 9.39 8.97 18.75
N VAL A 226 8.40 9.66 18.18
CA VAL A 226 7.86 9.38 16.85
C VAL A 226 8.91 9.64 15.77
N THR A 227 9.63 10.77 15.83
CA THR A 227 10.72 11.06 14.88
C THR A 227 11.83 10.03 14.99
N ARG A 228 12.24 9.69 16.22
CA ARG A 228 13.32 8.72 16.44
C ARG A 228 12.91 7.31 16.00
N ALA A 229 11.65 6.94 16.16
CA ALA A 229 11.13 5.66 15.71
C ALA A 229 11.23 5.51 14.18
N MET A 230 10.93 6.57 13.41
CA MET A 230 11.10 6.54 11.94
C MET A 230 12.54 6.18 11.56
N GLU A 231 13.53 6.81 12.18
CA GLU A 231 14.97 6.54 11.96
C GLU A 231 15.40 5.12 12.36
N LEU A 232 14.73 4.51 13.34
CA LEU A 232 15.04 3.17 13.85
C LEU A 232 14.27 2.06 13.13
N SER A 233 13.18 2.41 12.46
CA SER A 233 12.24 1.45 11.90
C SER A 233 12.84 0.58 10.80
N PRO A 234 12.38 -0.67 10.65
CA PRO A 234 12.71 -1.45 9.46
C PRO A 234 12.11 -0.79 8.22
N SER A 235 12.69 -1.08 7.05
CA SER A 235 12.10 -0.74 5.76
C SER A 235 10.70 -1.34 5.62
N ASN A 236 9.78 -0.59 5.01
CA ASN A 236 8.39 -1.01 4.81
C ASN A 236 7.73 -1.50 6.12
N PRO A 237 7.67 -0.64 7.18
CA PRO A 237 7.21 -1.08 8.48
C PRO A 237 5.70 -1.30 8.51
N SER A 238 5.24 -2.34 9.22
CA SER A 238 3.85 -2.40 9.70
C SER A 238 3.62 -1.39 10.85
N PHE A 239 2.36 -1.14 11.19
CA PHE A 239 2.01 -0.35 12.38
C PHE A 239 2.64 -0.94 13.66
N LEU A 240 2.73 -2.27 13.74
CA LEU A 240 3.34 -2.97 14.88
C LEU A 240 4.85 -2.81 14.91
N ASP A 241 5.52 -2.78 13.75
CA ASP A 241 6.94 -2.50 13.66
C ASP A 241 7.25 -1.07 14.12
N MET A 242 6.40 -0.13 13.74
CA MET A 242 6.56 1.26 14.16
C MET A 242 6.26 1.46 15.65
N ARG A 243 5.23 0.82 16.21
CA ARG A 243 5.01 0.75 17.67
C ARG A 243 6.27 0.24 18.38
N ASN A 244 6.84 -0.85 17.89
CA ASN A 244 8.05 -1.43 18.47
C ASN A 244 9.26 -0.49 18.34
N SER A 245 9.33 0.29 17.27
CA SER A 245 10.36 1.32 17.05
C SER A 245 10.20 2.50 18.02
N ILE A 246 8.97 2.91 18.34
CA ILE A 246 8.68 3.91 19.39
C ILE A 246 9.10 3.39 20.78
N LEU A 247 8.80 2.13 21.10
CA LEU A 247 9.27 1.49 22.34
C LEU A 247 10.80 1.41 22.40
N GLN A 248 11.45 1.13 21.27
CA GLN A 248 12.91 1.10 21.16
C GLN A 248 13.52 2.51 21.30
N ALA A 249 12.89 3.54 20.73
CA ALA A 249 13.28 4.93 20.92
C ALA A 249 13.20 5.32 22.40
N ASP A 250 12.11 4.95 23.08
CA ASP A 250 11.94 5.23 24.51
C ASP A 250 13.01 4.53 25.37
N LEU A 251 13.34 3.28 25.02
CA LEU A 251 14.42 2.55 25.69
C LEU A 251 15.77 3.26 25.55
N VAL A 252 16.08 3.78 24.36
CA VAL A 252 17.38 4.41 24.07
C VAL A 252 17.47 5.81 24.66
N ASP A 253 16.41 6.60 24.52
CA ASP A 253 16.45 8.03 24.85
C ASP A 253 16.04 8.31 26.30
N ASN A 254 15.13 7.50 26.87
CA ASN A 254 14.58 7.71 28.22
C ASN A 254 14.78 6.51 29.15
N GLY A 255 15.51 5.48 28.73
CA GLY A 255 15.73 4.28 29.54
C GLY A 255 14.47 3.44 29.76
N GLY A 256 13.44 3.60 28.91
CA GLY A 256 12.19 2.84 28.98
C GLY A 256 11.19 3.41 30.00
N SER A 257 11.34 4.66 30.43
CA SER A 257 10.48 5.25 31.46
C SER A 257 9.01 5.40 31.04
N ASN A 258 8.72 5.42 29.73
CA ASN A 258 7.37 5.58 29.19
C ASN A 258 6.78 4.26 28.68
N HIS A 259 7.48 3.14 28.86
CA HIS A 259 7.13 1.83 28.30
C HIS A 259 5.68 1.42 28.55
N ASP A 260 5.21 1.48 29.80
CA ASP A 260 3.85 1.09 30.17
C ASP A 260 2.80 2.03 29.57
N THR A 261 3.09 3.33 29.51
CA THR A 261 2.18 4.32 28.90
C THR A 261 2.06 4.13 27.40
N ILE A 262 3.18 3.90 26.71
CA ILE A 262 3.19 3.61 25.26
C ILE A 262 2.36 2.35 25.01
N TRP A 263 2.62 1.26 25.73
CA TRP A 263 1.83 0.04 25.58
C TRP A 263 0.34 0.25 25.84
N HIS A 264 -0.02 1.06 26.83
CA HIS A 264 -1.42 1.34 27.14
C HIS A 264 -2.14 2.02 25.98
N VAL A 265 -1.51 3.04 25.39
CA VAL A 265 -2.07 3.75 24.23
C VAL A 265 -2.24 2.82 23.05
N PHE A 266 -1.19 2.11 22.65
CA PHE A 266 -1.23 1.21 21.51
C PHE A 266 -2.20 0.04 21.71
N ALA A 267 -2.23 -0.57 22.91
CA ALA A 267 -3.18 -1.62 23.23
C ALA A 267 -4.63 -1.11 23.18
N ASN A 268 -4.89 0.11 23.66
CA ASN A 268 -6.24 0.71 23.59
C ASN A 268 -6.72 0.91 22.13
N ARG A 269 -5.78 1.11 21.19
CA ARG A 269 -6.03 1.24 19.74
C ARG A 269 -5.95 -0.08 18.97
N GLY A 270 -5.98 -1.23 19.67
CA GLY A 270 -5.97 -2.55 19.03
C GLY A 270 -4.57 -3.03 18.58
N MET A 271 -3.50 -2.31 18.93
CA MET A 271 -2.10 -2.67 18.68
C MET A 271 -1.43 -3.23 19.93
N GLY A 272 -2.13 -4.12 20.64
CA GLY A 272 -1.68 -4.82 21.84
C GLY A 272 -0.61 -5.88 21.58
N PHE A 273 -0.19 -6.55 22.65
CA PHE A 273 0.95 -7.47 22.62
C PHE A 273 0.74 -8.65 21.66
N PHE A 274 -0.48 -9.18 21.53
CA PHE A 274 -0.78 -10.30 20.63
C PHE A 274 -1.36 -9.87 19.27
N ALA A 275 -1.38 -8.56 18.98
CA ALA A 275 -1.76 -8.07 17.67
C ALA A 275 -0.78 -8.61 16.63
N GLY A 276 -1.24 -8.84 15.40
CA GLY A 276 -0.42 -9.47 14.37
C GLY A 276 -0.58 -8.83 13.00
N ALA A 277 0.56 -8.53 12.38
CA ALA A 277 0.71 -8.27 10.96
C ALA A 277 1.97 -9.00 10.48
N VAL A 278 1.93 -9.57 9.28
CA VAL A 278 3.08 -10.28 8.70
C VAL A 278 4.24 -9.32 8.43
N ASP A 279 3.91 -8.17 7.85
CA ASP A 279 4.79 -7.08 7.42
C ASP A 279 3.93 -5.83 7.06
N GLY A 280 4.53 -4.81 6.45
CA GLY A 280 3.83 -3.58 6.03
C GLY A 280 2.82 -3.77 4.89
N ASP A 281 2.87 -4.90 4.17
CA ASP A 281 1.94 -5.22 3.07
C ASP A 281 0.69 -5.98 3.56
N ASP A 282 0.62 -6.35 4.85
CA ASP A 282 -0.52 -7.09 5.41
C ASP A 282 -1.75 -6.17 5.57
N LEU A 283 -2.63 -6.18 4.55
CA LEU A 283 -3.89 -5.41 4.54
C LEU A 283 -5.01 -6.03 5.41
N ALA A 284 -4.74 -7.14 6.09
CA ALA A 284 -5.69 -7.81 6.97
C ALA A 284 -5.04 -8.08 8.34
N PRO A 285 -4.60 -7.04 9.06
CA PRO A 285 -4.02 -7.20 10.38
C PRO A 285 -5.04 -7.73 11.38
N VAL A 286 -4.54 -8.28 12.49
CA VAL A 286 -5.35 -8.75 13.60
C VAL A 286 -5.08 -7.88 14.82
N GLU A 287 -6.13 -7.22 15.30
CA GLU A 287 -6.07 -6.42 16.52
C GLU A 287 -6.03 -7.27 17.79
N ASP A 288 -5.45 -6.69 18.84
CA ASP A 288 -5.47 -7.19 20.20
C ASP A 288 -5.39 -6.00 21.15
N PHE A 289 -6.02 -6.11 22.32
CA PHE A 289 -6.05 -5.05 23.32
C PHE A 289 -5.23 -5.41 24.57
N SER A 290 -4.45 -6.49 24.52
CA SER A 290 -3.72 -7.00 25.67
C SER A 290 -2.46 -6.17 25.91
N MET A 291 -2.23 -5.77 27.15
CA MET A 291 -0.92 -5.30 27.61
C MET A 291 0.10 -6.44 27.57
N PRO A 292 1.42 -6.15 27.53
CA PRO A 292 2.46 -7.17 27.67
C PRO A 292 2.22 -8.07 28.90
N PRO A 293 2.14 -9.40 28.73
CA PRO A 293 1.91 -10.29 29.85
C PRO A 293 3.06 -10.25 30.85
N THR A 294 2.75 -10.43 32.15
CA THR A 294 3.75 -10.50 33.23
C THR A 294 4.35 -11.90 33.42
N GLY A 295 3.92 -12.88 32.61
CA GLY A 295 4.39 -14.26 32.66
C GLY A 295 5.82 -14.43 32.14
N GLN A 296 6.47 -15.54 32.50
CA GLN A 296 7.79 -15.85 31.97
C GLN A 296 7.71 -16.24 30.49
N ALA A 297 8.70 -15.80 29.71
CA ALA A 297 8.87 -16.20 28.33
C ALA A 297 9.60 -17.56 28.27
N ASP A 298 8.86 -18.64 28.59
CA ASP A 298 9.37 -20.01 28.67
C ASP A 298 8.87 -20.92 27.54
N GLY A 299 7.95 -20.44 26.70
CA GLY A 299 7.43 -21.13 25.53
C GLY A 299 8.46 -21.26 24.39
N GLN A 300 8.24 -22.24 23.52
CA GLN A 300 9.04 -22.46 22.31
C GLN A 300 8.20 -23.12 21.22
N ILE A 301 8.58 -22.95 19.95
CA ILE A 301 8.07 -23.74 18.83
C ILE A 301 9.22 -24.34 18.03
N LYS A 302 8.95 -25.43 17.30
CA LYS A 302 9.89 -26.02 16.34
C LYS A 302 9.15 -26.53 15.11
N GLY A 303 9.89 -26.68 14.02
CA GLY A 303 9.26 -27.09 12.78
C GLY A 303 10.19 -27.46 11.66
N THR A 304 9.58 -27.77 10.53
CA THR A 304 10.23 -27.87 9.22
C THR A 304 9.48 -27.02 8.20
N VAL A 305 10.23 -26.37 7.30
CA VAL A 305 9.70 -25.76 6.09
C VAL A 305 10.11 -26.59 4.88
N THR A 306 9.14 -26.94 4.05
CA THR A 306 9.33 -27.71 2.82
C THR A 306 8.72 -27.01 1.62
N ASP A 307 9.22 -27.32 0.43
CA ASP A 307 8.63 -26.91 -0.83
C ASP A 307 7.40 -27.77 -1.13
N ALA A 308 6.26 -27.14 -1.39
CA ALA A 308 4.97 -27.81 -1.55
C ALA A 308 4.91 -28.71 -2.79
N ASP A 309 5.62 -28.35 -3.86
CA ASP A 309 5.59 -29.06 -5.13
C ASP A 309 6.57 -30.25 -5.16
N SER A 310 7.72 -30.15 -4.50
CA SER A 310 8.78 -31.17 -4.49
C SER A 310 8.88 -31.98 -3.18
N GLY A 311 8.34 -31.46 -2.08
CA GLY A 311 8.47 -32.04 -0.73
C GLY A 311 9.87 -31.91 -0.12
N LEU A 312 10.80 -31.20 -0.77
CA LEU A 312 12.16 -31.04 -0.30
C LEU A 312 12.24 -29.97 0.80
N PRO A 313 13.18 -30.10 1.77
CA PRO A 313 13.39 -29.07 2.78
C PRO A 313 13.92 -27.77 2.16
N ILE A 314 13.44 -26.63 2.63
CA ILE A 314 13.91 -25.32 2.18
C ILE A 314 14.80 -24.68 3.26
N PRO A 315 16.11 -24.48 3.01
CA PRO A 315 16.99 -23.75 3.92
C PRO A 315 16.83 -22.23 3.79
N GLY A 316 17.16 -21.49 4.85
CA GLY A 316 17.18 -20.02 4.82
C GLY A 316 15.82 -19.33 4.78
N ILE A 317 14.72 -20.05 5.01
CA ILE A 317 13.39 -19.46 5.20
C ILE A 317 13.34 -18.83 6.59
N ILE A 318 12.87 -17.58 6.67
CA ILE A 318 12.57 -16.95 7.95
C ILE A 318 11.21 -17.43 8.43
N VAL A 319 11.16 -17.94 9.65
CA VAL A 319 9.93 -18.18 10.38
C VAL A 319 9.86 -17.15 11.50
N GLN A 320 8.75 -16.42 11.60
CA GLN A 320 8.64 -15.28 12.52
C GLN A 320 7.23 -15.08 13.04
N PHE A 321 7.13 -14.39 14.17
CA PHE A 321 5.87 -13.98 14.77
C PHE A 321 5.62 -12.52 14.39
N GLY A 322 4.56 -12.28 13.62
CA GLY A 322 4.12 -10.93 13.25
C GLY A 322 3.87 -10.07 14.48
N GLY A 323 4.35 -8.84 14.46
CA GLY A 323 4.33 -7.91 15.60
C GLY A 323 5.47 -8.09 16.61
N HIS A 324 6.33 -9.10 16.43
CA HIS A 324 7.50 -9.38 17.26
C HIS A 324 8.77 -9.62 16.43
N ASN A 325 8.80 -9.11 15.20
CA ASN A 325 9.83 -9.40 14.18
C ASN A 325 10.58 -8.16 13.68
N SER A 326 10.46 -7.02 14.37
CA SER A 326 11.01 -5.71 13.96
C SER A 326 12.54 -5.60 14.02
N GLY A 327 13.26 -6.70 14.29
CA GLY A 327 14.74 -6.73 14.31
C GLY A 327 15.39 -6.26 15.62
N PHE A 328 14.62 -5.80 16.59
CA PHE A 328 15.13 -5.42 17.92
C PHE A 328 15.39 -6.63 18.82
N THR A 329 16.01 -6.38 19.98
CA THR A 329 16.27 -7.44 20.98
C THR A 329 14.95 -8.07 21.44
N GLY A 330 14.91 -9.41 21.50
CA GLY A 330 13.67 -10.14 21.84
C GLY A 330 12.83 -10.54 20.63
N THR A 331 13.32 -10.29 19.40
CA THR A 331 12.68 -10.75 18.16
C THR A 331 12.38 -12.25 18.19
N LEU A 332 11.14 -12.61 17.85
CA LEU A 332 10.66 -13.99 17.77
C LEU A 332 10.74 -14.49 16.33
N ALA A 333 11.97 -14.75 15.87
CA ALA A 333 12.23 -15.28 14.53
C ALA A 333 13.38 -16.29 14.51
N ALA A 334 13.39 -17.18 13.52
CA ALA A 334 14.48 -18.09 13.24
C ALA A 334 14.57 -18.45 11.74
N LEU A 335 15.79 -18.64 11.25
CA LEU A 335 16.03 -19.19 9.91
C LEU A 335 16.00 -20.72 9.94
N THR A 336 15.52 -21.33 8.86
CA THR A 336 15.63 -22.77 8.66
C THR A 336 17.05 -23.20 8.32
N ASP A 337 17.48 -24.34 8.89
CA ASP A 337 18.77 -24.97 8.60
C ASP A 337 18.79 -25.70 7.23
N SER A 338 19.91 -26.34 6.89
CA SER A 338 20.07 -27.12 5.65
C SER A 338 19.09 -28.29 5.48
N LYS A 339 18.36 -28.67 6.54
CA LYS A 339 17.31 -29.69 6.55
C LYS A 339 15.92 -29.06 6.68
N GLY A 340 15.80 -27.76 6.46
CA GLY A 340 14.55 -27.01 6.56
C GLY A 340 14.05 -26.85 8.00
N LYS A 341 14.84 -27.18 9.03
CA LYS A 341 14.39 -27.18 10.42
C LYS A 341 14.63 -25.84 11.09
N TYR A 342 13.72 -25.43 11.95
CA TYR A 342 13.87 -24.23 12.78
C TYR A 342 13.40 -24.48 14.22
N ARG A 343 13.79 -23.56 15.11
CA ARG A 343 13.29 -23.48 16.49
C ARG A 343 13.32 -22.04 16.97
N ILE A 344 12.22 -21.59 17.57
CA ILE A 344 12.09 -20.29 18.24
C ILE A 344 11.80 -20.56 19.71
N LYS A 345 12.44 -19.83 20.62
CA LYS A 345 12.34 -19.99 22.08
C LYS A 345 12.05 -18.64 22.72
N HIS A 346 11.83 -18.65 24.03
CA HIS A 346 11.57 -17.45 24.82
C HIS A 346 10.30 -16.75 24.38
N ILE A 347 9.27 -17.56 24.12
CA ILE A 347 7.97 -17.08 23.67
C ILE A 347 7.08 -16.97 24.89
N VAL A 348 6.44 -15.82 25.07
CA VAL A 348 5.41 -15.65 26.10
C VAL A 348 4.20 -16.53 25.75
N PRO A 349 3.66 -17.35 26.67
CA PRO A 349 2.48 -18.15 26.37
C PRO A 349 1.29 -17.28 25.91
N GLY A 350 0.60 -17.72 24.87
CA GLY A 350 -0.48 -16.97 24.24
C GLY A 350 -0.84 -17.49 22.85
N THR A 351 -1.78 -16.82 22.18
CA THR A 351 -2.20 -17.14 20.82
C THR A 351 -1.74 -16.04 19.88
N TYR A 352 -0.94 -16.41 18.90
CA TYR A 352 -0.34 -15.50 17.94
C TYR A 352 -1.02 -15.70 16.58
N PRO A 353 -1.73 -14.70 16.04
CA PRO A 353 -2.56 -14.87 14.85
C PRO A 353 -1.75 -14.96 13.55
N LYS A 354 -0.54 -14.38 13.52
CA LYS A 354 0.29 -14.22 12.32
C LYS A 354 1.69 -14.81 12.50
N VAL A 355 1.81 -16.13 12.71
CA VAL A 355 3.12 -16.81 12.63
C VAL A 355 3.35 -17.18 11.18
N SER A 356 4.37 -16.59 10.56
CA SER A 356 4.62 -16.73 9.13
C SER A 356 5.93 -17.45 8.82
N ALA A 357 5.97 -18.07 7.64
CA ALA A 357 7.19 -18.53 7.00
C ALA A 357 7.27 -17.89 5.61
N ALA A 358 8.36 -17.15 5.35
CA ALA A 358 8.55 -16.40 4.12
C ALA A 358 10.03 -16.45 3.69
N GLY A 359 10.27 -16.28 2.40
CA GLY A 359 11.62 -16.24 1.86
C GLY A 359 11.62 -15.96 0.36
N ALA A 360 12.78 -15.55 -0.14
CA ALA A 360 12.99 -15.18 -1.53
C ALA A 360 12.47 -16.23 -2.52
N GLY A 361 11.55 -15.83 -3.39
CA GLY A 361 10.94 -16.66 -4.43
C GLY A 361 9.90 -17.66 -3.92
N PHE A 362 9.41 -17.52 -2.70
CA PHE A 362 8.35 -18.37 -2.15
C PHE A 362 7.16 -17.53 -1.75
N ASP A 363 5.96 -18.04 -2.03
CA ASP A 363 4.75 -17.46 -1.45
C ASP A 363 4.76 -17.69 0.06
N PRO A 364 4.49 -16.64 0.86
CA PRO A 364 4.46 -16.76 2.30
C PRO A 364 3.30 -17.64 2.75
N GLN A 365 3.47 -18.32 3.87
CA GLN A 365 2.37 -18.97 4.59
C GLN A 365 2.27 -18.40 5.99
N VAL A 366 1.02 -18.26 6.47
CA VAL A 366 0.69 -17.70 7.78
C VAL A 366 -0.20 -18.69 8.52
N GLN A 367 0.05 -18.86 9.82
CA GLN A 367 -0.74 -19.72 10.70
C GLN A 367 -0.98 -19.01 12.04
N THR A 368 -2.17 -19.22 12.60
CA THR A 368 -2.42 -18.95 14.02
C THR A 368 -1.78 -20.06 14.86
N VAL A 369 -0.97 -19.67 15.85
CA VAL A 369 -0.26 -20.61 16.73
C VAL A 369 -0.53 -20.25 18.19
N THR A 370 -1.02 -21.23 18.95
CA THR A 370 -1.07 -21.13 20.42
C THR A 370 0.17 -21.77 21.02
N VAL A 371 0.86 -21.02 21.87
CA VAL A 371 2.05 -21.45 22.62
C VAL A 371 1.69 -21.54 24.09
N ASN A 372 1.96 -22.69 24.70
CA ASN A 372 1.81 -22.90 26.13
C ASN A 372 3.20 -22.93 26.80
N SER A 373 3.24 -22.68 28.11
CA SER A 373 4.46 -22.84 28.92
C SER A 373 4.96 -24.29 28.85
N ASP A 374 6.27 -24.46 28.72
CA ASP A 374 7.00 -25.73 28.57
C ASP A 374 6.60 -26.62 27.36
N ASP A 375 5.63 -26.21 26.56
CA ASP A 375 5.24 -26.90 25.33
C ASP A 375 6.24 -26.61 24.20
N ASN A 376 6.29 -27.50 23.22
CA ASN A 376 7.13 -27.38 22.05
C ASN A 376 6.36 -27.86 20.82
N PRO A 377 5.25 -27.19 20.48
CA PRO A 377 4.39 -27.59 19.39
C PRO A 377 5.17 -27.63 18.08
N LYS A 378 4.80 -28.59 17.24
CA LYS A 378 5.38 -28.77 15.92
C LYS A 378 4.58 -27.94 14.93
N VAL A 379 5.13 -26.81 14.50
CA VAL A 379 4.53 -25.93 13.48
C VAL A 379 5.30 -26.17 12.18
N ASN A 380 4.66 -26.65 11.11
CA ASN A 380 5.35 -26.88 9.84
C ASN A 380 4.72 -26.01 8.76
N PHE A 381 5.53 -25.62 7.79
CA PHE A 381 5.08 -24.86 6.63
C PHE A 381 5.43 -25.60 5.34
N ALA A 382 4.59 -25.47 4.34
CA ALA A 382 4.79 -26.01 3.01
C ALA A 382 4.67 -24.87 2.00
N LEU A 383 5.76 -24.15 1.76
CA LEU A 383 5.77 -22.97 0.90
C LEU A 383 5.78 -23.40 -0.56
N ARG A 384 5.16 -22.61 -1.42
CA ARG A 384 5.18 -22.85 -2.86
C ARG A 384 6.16 -21.90 -3.52
N ARG A 385 7.04 -22.43 -4.37
CA ARG A 385 8.03 -21.60 -5.06
C ARG A 385 7.40 -20.90 -6.25
N ASP A 386 7.43 -19.58 -6.24
CA ASP A 386 7.21 -18.78 -7.43
C ASP A 386 8.54 -18.63 -8.18
N PHE A 387 8.60 -19.17 -9.40
CA PHE A 387 9.75 -19.05 -10.28
C PHE A 387 9.80 -17.74 -11.06
N ALA A 388 8.69 -16.98 -11.11
CA ALA A 388 8.66 -15.66 -11.72
C ALA A 388 9.19 -14.58 -10.78
N ALA A 389 8.95 -14.71 -9.47
CA ALA A 389 9.40 -13.81 -8.42
C ALA A 389 10.81 -13.24 -8.63
N LEU A 390 10.90 -11.91 -8.63
CA LEU A 390 12.13 -11.13 -8.71
C LEU A 390 13.09 -11.51 -7.57
N SER A 391 12.56 -11.61 -6.35
CA SER A 391 13.33 -12.04 -5.17
C SER A 391 13.91 -13.46 -5.33
N GLY A 392 13.20 -14.32 -6.08
CA GLY A 392 13.60 -15.69 -6.42
C GLY A 392 14.58 -15.82 -7.59
N GLY A 393 14.98 -14.69 -8.19
CA GLY A 393 15.89 -14.61 -9.34
C GLY A 393 15.21 -14.58 -10.71
N GLY A 394 13.88 -14.40 -10.76
CA GLY A 394 13.19 -14.06 -11.99
C GLY A 394 13.56 -12.67 -12.49
N THR A 395 13.45 -12.43 -13.79
CA THR A 395 13.83 -11.15 -14.42
C THR A 395 12.92 -10.81 -15.59
N ILE A 396 12.76 -9.52 -15.89
CA ILE A 396 12.08 -9.09 -17.12
C ILE A 396 13.08 -9.09 -18.28
N ALA A 397 12.85 -9.97 -19.26
CA ALA A 397 13.69 -10.10 -20.45
C ALA A 397 13.29 -9.14 -21.58
N ALA A 398 12.00 -8.82 -21.69
CA ALA A 398 11.47 -7.88 -22.68
C ALA A 398 10.07 -7.42 -22.28
N PHE A 399 9.68 -6.21 -22.69
CA PHE A 399 8.32 -5.70 -22.63
C PHE A 399 8.09 -4.70 -23.79
N ASN A 400 6.85 -4.27 -24.00
CA ASN A 400 6.52 -3.12 -24.84
C ASN A 400 5.61 -2.15 -24.09
N GLY A 401 5.45 -0.93 -24.64
CA GLY A 401 4.79 0.17 -23.94
C GLY A 401 5.78 1.07 -23.19
N PRO A 402 5.29 2.18 -22.63
CA PRO A 402 6.09 3.06 -21.78
C PRO A 402 6.57 2.34 -20.52
N ASP A 403 7.74 2.76 -20.03
CA ASP A 403 8.32 2.26 -18.78
C ASP A 403 8.07 3.25 -17.65
N PHE A 404 7.19 2.88 -16.72
CA PHE A 404 6.84 3.69 -15.56
C PHE A 404 7.62 3.31 -14.29
N THR A 405 8.79 2.67 -14.42
CA THR A 405 9.66 2.34 -13.27
C THR A 405 9.99 3.56 -12.41
N GLY A 406 10.17 4.74 -13.03
CA GLY A 406 10.41 5.99 -12.29
C GLY A 406 9.26 6.42 -11.36
N PHE A 407 8.08 5.83 -11.54
CA PHE A 407 6.88 6.05 -10.72
C PHE A 407 6.51 4.82 -9.86
N GLY A 408 7.37 3.79 -9.79
CA GLY A 408 7.08 2.54 -9.08
C GLY A 408 6.23 1.51 -9.86
N CYS A 409 5.88 1.84 -11.11
CA CYS A 409 4.88 1.13 -11.92
C CYS A 409 5.47 0.36 -13.10
N GLY A 410 6.75 0.00 -12.97
CA GLY A 410 7.53 -0.61 -14.03
C GLY A 410 7.16 -2.08 -14.27
N PRO A 411 7.65 -2.68 -15.36
CA PRO A 411 7.40 -4.08 -15.68
C PRO A 411 7.97 -5.06 -14.65
N SER A 412 8.96 -4.66 -13.85
CA SER A 412 9.47 -5.49 -12.74
C SER A 412 8.46 -5.68 -11.62
N SER A 413 7.55 -4.72 -11.44
CA SER A 413 6.47 -4.79 -10.45
C SER A 413 5.43 -5.85 -10.80
N ALA A 414 5.46 -6.44 -12.01
CA ALA A 414 4.62 -7.60 -12.37
C ALA A 414 5.09 -8.94 -11.77
N ILE A 415 6.24 -8.95 -11.08
CA ILE A 415 6.88 -10.15 -10.50
C ILE A 415 7.54 -9.85 -9.14
N ASP A 416 7.14 -8.79 -8.44
CA ASP A 416 7.80 -8.35 -7.20
C ASP A 416 7.31 -9.07 -5.93
N GLN A 417 6.32 -9.95 -6.06
CA GLN A 417 5.58 -10.63 -4.98
C GLN A 417 4.67 -9.71 -4.16
N SER A 418 4.34 -8.52 -4.67
CA SER A 418 3.41 -7.57 -4.07
C SER A 418 2.09 -7.53 -4.83
N GLU A 419 0.98 -7.64 -4.10
CA GLU A 419 -0.36 -7.46 -4.68
C GLU A 419 -0.85 -5.99 -4.63
N THR A 420 -0.11 -5.10 -3.97
CA THR A 420 -0.39 -3.65 -3.88
C THR A 420 0.27 -2.87 -5.01
N ASN A 421 1.44 -3.32 -5.47
CA ASN A 421 2.12 -2.79 -6.65
C ASN A 421 1.67 -3.51 -7.93
N GLY A 422 2.20 -3.07 -9.05
CA GLY A 422 1.95 -3.70 -10.33
C GLY A 422 2.61 -3.01 -11.51
N TRP A 423 2.46 -3.62 -12.67
CA TRP A 423 2.88 -3.05 -13.94
C TRP A 423 1.69 -2.34 -14.60
N GLY A 424 1.84 -1.01 -14.75
CA GLY A 424 0.94 -0.18 -15.55
C GLY A 424 1.51 0.14 -16.92
N SER A 425 0.66 0.26 -17.93
CA SER A 425 1.04 0.72 -19.27
C SER A 425 -0.11 1.48 -19.91
N THR A 426 0.19 2.30 -20.92
CA THR A 426 -0.86 2.88 -21.77
C THR A 426 -1.54 1.81 -22.63
N THR A 427 -2.79 2.00 -23.02
CA THR A 427 -3.45 1.22 -24.08
C THR A 427 -3.02 1.63 -25.48
N ASP A 428 -2.45 2.83 -25.61
CA ASP A 428 -2.06 3.44 -26.86
C ASP A 428 -0.73 2.87 -27.42
N GLY A 429 -0.08 3.60 -28.34
CA GLY A 429 1.16 3.17 -28.99
C GLY A 429 2.28 2.87 -28.00
N ASP A 430 3.26 2.06 -28.44
CA ASP A 430 4.37 1.64 -27.57
C ASP A 430 5.32 2.80 -27.21
N ASP A 431 5.26 3.91 -27.96
CA ASP A 431 5.94 5.17 -27.69
C ASP A 431 5.13 6.11 -26.76
N GLY A 432 3.98 5.65 -26.26
CA GLY A 432 3.03 6.46 -25.48
C GLY A 432 2.24 7.46 -26.34
N ALA A 433 2.44 7.49 -27.65
CA ALA A 433 1.69 8.38 -28.52
C ALA A 433 0.25 7.89 -28.68
N SER A 434 -0.70 8.81 -28.63
CA SER A 434 -2.11 8.43 -28.78
C SER A 434 -2.40 7.95 -30.21
N THR A 435 -2.88 6.73 -30.31
CA THR A 435 -3.23 6.06 -31.57
C THR A 435 -4.74 5.93 -31.76
N GLY A 436 -5.52 6.15 -30.69
CA GLY A 436 -6.97 5.92 -30.67
C GLY A 436 -7.34 4.45 -30.83
N LYS A 437 -6.41 3.54 -30.53
CA LYS A 437 -6.60 2.08 -30.63
C LYS A 437 -5.88 1.37 -29.50
N VAL A 438 -6.54 0.36 -28.95
CA VAL A 438 -5.91 -0.54 -27.99
C VAL A 438 -4.84 -1.36 -28.70
N THR A 439 -3.60 -1.16 -28.27
CA THR A 439 -2.42 -1.91 -28.71
C THR A 439 -2.01 -2.86 -27.58
N PRO A 440 -2.09 -4.19 -27.79
CA PRO A 440 -1.71 -5.17 -26.80
C PRO A 440 -0.31 -4.92 -26.22
N LYS A 441 -0.20 -5.10 -24.90
CA LYS A 441 1.05 -4.96 -24.15
C LYS A 441 1.50 -6.31 -23.65
N PHE A 442 2.81 -6.54 -23.61
CA PHE A 442 3.38 -7.79 -23.12
C PHE A 442 4.56 -7.57 -22.20
N VAL A 443 4.75 -8.53 -21.30
CA VAL A 443 5.97 -8.71 -20.53
C VAL A 443 6.48 -10.13 -20.72
N VAL A 444 7.79 -10.30 -20.87
CA VAL A 444 8.48 -11.59 -20.94
C VAL A 444 9.27 -11.77 -19.65
N VAL A 445 8.80 -12.67 -18.81
CA VAL A 445 9.49 -13.10 -17.59
C VAL A 445 10.46 -14.22 -17.94
N GLN A 446 11.74 -14.03 -17.61
CA GLN A 446 12.75 -15.08 -17.65
C GLN A 446 12.89 -15.71 -16.26
N LEU A 447 12.59 -17.00 -16.19
CA LEU A 447 12.70 -17.80 -14.96
C LEU A 447 14.18 -18.06 -14.61
N PRO A 448 14.55 -18.26 -13.33
CA PRO A 448 15.95 -18.44 -12.91
C PRO A 448 16.55 -19.79 -13.36
N GLN A 449 15.72 -20.79 -13.66
CA GLN A 449 16.10 -22.10 -14.23
C GLN A 449 15.02 -22.61 -15.21
N ALA A 450 15.27 -23.73 -15.89
CA ALA A 450 14.22 -24.41 -16.65
C ALA A 450 13.22 -25.06 -15.68
N VAL A 451 11.94 -24.90 -15.95
CA VAL A 451 10.84 -25.32 -15.07
C VAL A 451 9.86 -26.19 -15.83
N THR A 452 9.43 -27.28 -15.22
CA THR A 452 8.22 -27.99 -15.59
C THR A 452 7.06 -27.28 -14.92
N VAL A 453 6.45 -26.33 -15.64
CA VAL A 453 5.39 -25.46 -15.12
C VAL A 453 4.13 -26.28 -14.91
N SER A 454 3.60 -26.23 -13.69
CA SER A 454 2.34 -26.87 -13.31
C SER A 454 1.18 -25.87 -13.30
N GLU A 455 1.45 -24.61 -12.99
CA GLU A 455 0.44 -23.56 -12.91
C GLU A 455 1.05 -22.18 -13.20
N ILE A 456 0.25 -21.30 -13.78
CA ILE A 456 0.53 -19.86 -13.89
C ILE A 456 -0.68 -19.13 -13.34
N THR A 457 -0.45 -18.20 -12.41
CA THR A 457 -1.49 -17.31 -11.88
C THR A 457 -1.22 -15.87 -12.26
N VAL A 458 -2.29 -15.09 -12.35
CA VAL A 458 -2.22 -13.65 -12.63
C VAL A 458 -3.23 -12.92 -11.75
N ASN A 459 -2.81 -11.84 -11.12
CA ASN A 459 -3.68 -10.84 -10.52
C ASN A 459 -3.87 -9.67 -11.51
N PRO A 460 -5.05 -9.50 -12.12
CA PRO A 460 -5.29 -8.51 -13.17
C PRO A 460 -5.64 -7.12 -12.62
N SER A 461 -5.54 -6.91 -11.32
CA SER A 461 -5.90 -5.64 -10.66
C SER A 461 -5.21 -4.43 -11.29
N SER A 462 -5.90 -3.29 -11.21
CA SER A 462 -5.26 -2.01 -11.48
C SER A 462 -4.31 -1.65 -10.35
N THR A 463 -3.32 -0.83 -10.65
CA THR A 463 -2.29 -0.37 -9.72
C THR A 463 -2.00 1.11 -9.98
N CYS A 464 -0.97 1.70 -9.37
CA CYS A 464 -0.46 3.01 -9.81
C CYS A 464 -1.45 4.19 -9.72
N GLY A 465 -2.39 4.11 -8.78
CA GLY A 465 -3.47 5.09 -8.65
C GLY A 465 -4.57 4.96 -9.72
N ASP A 466 -4.40 4.07 -10.69
CA ASP A 466 -5.42 3.78 -11.69
C ASP A 466 -6.58 3.02 -11.07
N GLY A 467 -7.78 3.47 -11.41
CA GLY A 467 -8.96 2.81 -10.92
C GLY A 467 -9.21 1.48 -11.66
N GLY A 468 -10.12 0.69 -11.10
CA GLY A 468 -10.39 -0.66 -11.57
C GLY A 468 -10.68 -0.87 -13.07
N SER A 469 -11.24 0.07 -13.83
CA SER A 469 -11.41 -0.12 -15.29
C SER A 469 -10.10 -0.35 -16.05
N ALA A 470 -8.95 0.10 -15.52
CA ALA A 470 -7.63 -0.14 -16.09
C ALA A 470 -7.13 -1.59 -15.91
N SER A 471 -7.73 -2.36 -14.98
CA SER A 471 -7.43 -3.79 -14.80
C SER A 471 -7.47 -4.55 -16.14
N THR A 472 -6.55 -5.49 -16.34
CA THR A 472 -6.52 -6.33 -17.54
C THR A 472 -7.82 -7.12 -17.70
N ARG A 473 -8.46 -7.03 -18.87
CA ARG A 473 -9.61 -7.87 -19.26
C ARG A 473 -9.11 -9.05 -20.09
N GLY A 474 -8.82 -8.82 -21.37
CA GLY A 474 -8.37 -9.85 -22.29
C GLY A 474 -6.90 -10.19 -22.04
N PHE A 475 -6.57 -11.47 -21.99
CA PHE A 475 -5.19 -11.92 -21.82
C PHE A 475 -4.80 -13.08 -22.73
N LYS A 476 -3.48 -13.22 -22.93
CA LYS A 476 -2.84 -14.38 -23.56
C LYS A 476 -1.56 -14.72 -22.82
N VAL A 477 -1.31 -16.02 -22.61
CA VAL A 477 -0.07 -16.53 -21.99
C VAL A 477 0.63 -17.48 -22.96
N GLU A 478 1.92 -17.25 -23.16
CA GLU A 478 2.78 -18.06 -23.99
C GLU A 478 4.04 -18.47 -23.20
N VAL A 479 4.61 -19.62 -23.53
CA VAL A 479 5.82 -20.14 -22.88
C VAL A 479 6.89 -20.48 -23.92
N SER A 480 8.16 -20.38 -23.52
CA SER A 480 9.30 -20.72 -24.37
C SER A 480 10.44 -21.31 -23.56
N SER A 481 11.24 -22.18 -24.20
CA SER A 481 12.50 -22.68 -23.67
C SER A 481 13.71 -21.82 -24.07
N ASP A 482 13.60 -21.04 -25.14
CA ASP A 482 14.72 -20.31 -25.77
C ASP A 482 14.53 -18.79 -25.84
N GLY A 483 13.32 -18.29 -25.54
CA GLY A 483 12.99 -16.86 -25.54
C GLY A 483 12.70 -16.30 -26.93
N THR A 484 12.64 -17.15 -27.96
CA THR A 484 12.40 -16.78 -29.36
C THR A 484 11.16 -17.45 -29.93
N THR A 485 10.97 -18.74 -29.67
CA THR A 485 9.81 -19.51 -30.13
C THR A 485 8.83 -19.69 -28.98
N PHE A 486 7.70 -19.00 -29.05
CA PHE A 486 6.67 -19.02 -28.02
C PHE A 486 5.49 -19.92 -28.43
N THR A 487 5.03 -20.73 -27.48
CA THR A 487 3.82 -21.55 -27.62
C THR A 487 2.75 -21.01 -26.70
N GLN A 488 1.58 -20.67 -27.24
CA GLN A 488 0.43 -20.27 -26.41
C GLN A 488 -0.04 -21.43 -25.53
N VAL A 489 -0.17 -21.17 -24.23
CA VAL A 489 -0.68 -22.13 -23.23
C VAL A 489 -2.01 -21.73 -22.64
N ALA A 490 -2.35 -20.43 -22.67
CA ALA A 490 -3.62 -19.92 -22.19
C ALA A 490 -4.07 -18.65 -22.94
N THR A 491 -5.37 -18.41 -22.95
CA THR A 491 -6.00 -17.14 -23.32
C THR A 491 -7.37 -17.07 -22.64
N GLY A 492 -7.84 -15.87 -22.32
CA GLY A 492 -9.13 -15.70 -21.66
C GLY A 492 -9.43 -14.26 -21.32
N VAL A 493 -10.46 -14.09 -20.51
CA VAL A 493 -10.95 -12.79 -20.05
C VAL A 493 -11.10 -12.78 -18.53
N PHE A 494 -10.74 -11.65 -17.93
CA PHE A 494 -11.02 -11.32 -16.54
C PHE A 494 -12.15 -10.30 -16.44
N TYR A 495 -12.86 -10.35 -15.32
CA TYR A 495 -13.91 -9.40 -14.94
C TYR A 495 -13.61 -8.80 -13.56
N ALA A 496 -14.46 -7.91 -13.07
CA ALA A 496 -14.32 -7.26 -11.77
C ALA A 496 -14.14 -8.25 -10.62
N GLY A 497 -14.81 -9.41 -10.69
CA GLY A 497 -14.68 -10.47 -9.71
C GLY A 497 -13.32 -11.20 -9.70
N ASN A 498 -12.44 -10.93 -10.66
CA ASN A 498 -11.08 -11.46 -10.73
C ASN A 498 -10.03 -10.54 -10.10
N ARG A 499 -10.40 -9.32 -9.70
CA ARG A 499 -9.47 -8.36 -9.10
C ARG A 499 -9.16 -8.71 -7.65
N ALA A 500 -8.06 -8.15 -7.16
CA ALA A 500 -7.55 -8.24 -5.80
C ALA A 500 -7.35 -9.69 -5.35
N LYS A 501 -6.95 -10.55 -6.30
CA LYS A 501 -6.59 -11.94 -6.05
C LYS A 501 -5.85 -12.55 -7.23
N GLU A 502 -5.06 -13.57 -6.91
CA GLU A 502 -4.47 -14.47 -7.90
C GLU A 502 -5.52 -15.33 -8.61
N ASN A 503 -5.45 -15.38 -9.95
CA ASN A 503 -6.32 -16.21 -10.78
C ASN A 503 -5.48 -17.21 -11.55
N SER A 504 -5.78 -18.51 -11.41
CA SER A 504 -5.17 -19.55 -12.23
C SER A 504 -5.57 -19.38 -13.70
N VAL A 505 -4.59 -19.05 -14.55
CA VAL A 505 -4.78 -18.88 -16.00
C VAL A 505 -4.29 -20.08 -16.80
N PHE A 506 -3.38 -20.86 -16.22
CA PHE A 506 -2.91 -22.12 -16.77
C PHE A 506 -2.78 -23.14 -15.66
N SER A 507 -3.29 -24.35 -15.88
CA SER A 507 -3.07 -25.52 -15.02
C SER A 507 -2.79 -26.72 -15.91
N GLY A 508 -1.65 -27.38 -15.72
CA GLY A 508 -1.25 -28.49 -16.58
C GLY A 508 0.18 -28.94 -16.36
N SER A 509 0.87 -29.30 -17.44
CA SER A 509 2.29 -29.64 -17.41
C SER A 509 2.94 -29.12 -18.68
N SER A 510 3.80 -28.11 -18.54
CA SER A 510 4.61 -27.58 -19.62
C SER A 510 6.09 -27.74 -19.28
N PRO A 511 6.80 -28.71 -19.88
CA PRO A 511 8.20 -28.99 -19.53
C PRO A 511 9.16 -27.99 -20.16
N ASN A 512 10.34 -27.82 -19.55
CA ASN A 512 11.47 -27.05 -20.06
C ASN A 512 11.16 -25.58 -20.36
N VAL A 513 10.24 -24.96 -19.60
CA VAL A 513 9.93 -23.54 -19.73
C VAL A 513 11.04 -22.72 -19.08
N ARG A 514 11.58 -21.75 -19.83
CA ARG A 514 12.55 -20.77 -19.35
C ARG A 514 11.99 -19.34 -19.40
N PHE A 515 11.01 -19.09 -20.26
CA PHE A 515 10.39 -17.80 -20.46
C PHE A 515 8.86 -17.93 -20.45
N VAL A 516 8.20 -17.01 -19.77
CA VAL A 516 6.74 -16.85 -19.77
C VAL A 516 6.43 -15.47 -20.33
N LYS A 517 5.60 -15.41 -21.37
CA LYS A 517 5.15 -14.17 -22.00
C LYS A 517 3.68 -13.96 -21.67
N PHE A 518 3.38 -12.92 -20.92
CA PHE A 518 2.02 -12.50 -20.61
C PHE A 518 1.63 -11.30 -21.48
N TRP A 519 0.40 -11.29 -21.98
CA TRP A 519 -0.16 -10.20 -22.76
C TRP A 519 -1.39 -9.61 -22.07
N MET A 520 -1.40 -8.29 -21.91
CA MET A 520 -2.60 -7.48 -21.68
C MET A 520 -3.17 -7.08 -23.04
N LEU A 521 -4.35 -7.60 -23.40
CA LEU A 521 -4.96 -7.39 -24.72
C LEU A 521 -5.89 -6.17 -24.74
N ASN A 522 -6.67 -5.98 -23.67
CA ASN A 522 -7.57 -4.85 -23.47
C ASN A 522 -7.91 -4.66 -21.97
N PRO A 523 -8.30 -3.44 -21.55
CA PRO A 523 -8.71 -3.14 -20.17
C PRO A 523 -10.17 -3.53 -19.90
N GLN A 524 -10.58 -3.51 -18.63
CA GLN A 524 -11.93 -3.83 -18.16
C GLN A 524 -12.93 -2.66 -18.32
N VAL A 525 -13.14 -2.23 -19.57
CA VAL A 525 -14.07 -1.15 -19.94
C VAL A 525 -15.33 -1.70 -20.65
N PRO A 526 -16.56 -1.31 -20.21
CA PRO A 526 -17.81 -1.72 -20.85
C PRO A 526 -18.11 -1.08 -22.21
N THR A 527 -18.93 -1.78 -23.00
CA THR A 527 -19.38 -1.39 -24.34
C THR A 527 -20.23 -0.11 -24.46
N ALA A 528 -20.66 0.49 -23.35
CA ALA A 528 -21.41 1.75 -23.34
C ALA A 528 -20.95 2.65 -22.18
N PRO A 529 -20.10 3.65 -22.41
CA PRO A 529 -19.81 4.65 -21.39
C PRO A 529 -21.06 5.49 -21.13
N THR A 530 -21.55 5.52 -19.89
CA THR A 530 -22.52 6.53 -19.48
C THR A 530 -21.83 7.88 -19.46
N VAL A 531 -22.16 8.76 -20.40
CA VAL A 531 -21.72 10.15 -20.40
C VAL A 531 -22.08 10.77 -19.03
N GLY A 532 -21.08 11.17 -18.26
CA GLY A 532 -21.26 11.83 -16.95
C GLY A 532 -21.32 10.92 -15.71
N GLY A 533 -21.20 9.60 -15.86
CA GLY A 533 -21.19 8.64 -14.76
C GLY A 533 -19.86 7.90 -14.64
N VAL A 534 -19.50 7.50 -13.42
CA VAL A 534 -18.43 6.51 -13.18
C VAL A 534 -18.76 5.29 -14.01
N THR A 535 -17.94 4.97 -15.02
CA THR A 535 -18.20 3.78 -15.84
C THR A 535 -17.83 2.57 -14.99
N PRO A 536 -18.79 1.70 -14.62
CA PRO A 536 -18.45 0.53 -13.81
C PRO A 536 -17.47 -0.33 -14.60
N ALA A 537 -16.47 -0.85 -13.91
CA ALA A 537 -15.68 -1.98 -14.35
C ALA A 537 -16.51 -3.09 -15.02
N CYS A 538 -15.95 -3.79 -16.02
CA CYS A 538 -16.54 -5.00 -16.58
C CYS A 538 -16.97 -5.98 -15.49
N THR A 539 -18.26 -6.15 -15.28
CA THR A 539 -18.80 -7.04 -14.24
C THR A 539 -18.93 -8.47 -14.74
N GLY A 540 -19.03 -8.70 -16.06
CA GLY A 540 -19.10 -10.03 -16.62
C GLY A 540 -19.19 -10.12 -18.15
N PRO A 541 -19.60 -11.29 -18.66
CA PRO A 541 -19.81 -11.48 -20.10
C PRO A 541 -20.87 -10.56 -20.72
N ALA A 542 -21.82 -10.07 -19.92
CA ALA A 542 -22.99 -9.34 -20.41
C ALA A 542 -22.66 -7.91 -20.85
N ASP A 543 -21.72 -7.24 -20.19
CA ASP A 543 -21.31 -5.86 -20.44
C ASP A 543 -20.01 -5.75 -21.25
N CYS A 544 -19.17 -6.80 -21.21
CA CYS A 544 -17.87 -6.81 -21.87
C CYS A 544 -17.59 -8.02 -22.77
N GLY A 545 -18.54 -8.93 -22.99
CA GLY A 545 -18.35 -10.08 -23.90
C GLY A 545 -17.30 -11.10 -23.41
N THR A 546 -17.14 -12.19 -24.17
CA THR A 546 -16.26 -13.32 -23.80
C THR A 546 -15.02 -13.48 -24.69
N ASP A 547 -14.96 -12.78 -25.82
CA ASP A 547 -13.81 -12.87 -26.72
C ASP A 547 -12.66 -11.99 -26.17
N PRO A 548 -11.48 -12.57 -25.90
CA PRO A 548 -10.33 -11.83 -25.38
C PRO A 548 -9.80 -10.76 -26.33
N ASN A 549 -10.07 -10.88 -27.64
CA ASN A 549 -9.66 -9.89 -28.65
C ASN A 549 -10.76 -8.87 -28.95
N ASP A 550 -11.91 -8.96 -28.27
CA ASP A 550 -13.00 -8.05 -28.49
C ASP A 550 -12.68 -6.68 -27.90
N ASN A 551 -12.39 -5.75 -28.80
CA ASN A 551 -12.19 -4.33 -28.48
C ASN A 551 -13.47 -3.51 -28.68
N SER A 552 -14.62 -4.13 -29.00
CA SER A 552 -15.88 -3.43 -29.29
C SER A 552 -16.47 -2.68 -28.09
N GLY A 553 -15.87 -2.82 -26.89
CA GLY A 553 -16.18 -2.03 -25.70
C GLY A 553 -15.05 -1.18 -25.13
N VAL A 554 -13.91 -1.07 -25.79
CA VAL A 554 -12.86 -0.15 -25.37
C VAL A 554 -13.04 1.16 -26.14
N ALA A 555 -13.43 2.23 -25.46
CA ALA A 555 -13.68 3.53 -26.09
C ALA A 555 -12.50 3.93 -26.99
N LEU A 556 -12.77 4.09 -28.28
CA LEU A 556 -11.78 4.36 -29.34
C LEU A 556 -11.19 5.78 -29.27
N HIS A 557 -11.78 6.66 -28.45
CA HIS A 557 -11.31 8.01 -28.20
C HIS A 557 -11.57 8.37 -26.74
N CYS A 558 -10.52 8.50 -25.94
CA CYS A 558 -10.58 9.09 -24.62
C CYS A 558 -10.32 10.59 -24.78
N THR A 559 -11.27 11.44 -24.41
CA THR A 559 -10.98 12.87 -24.23
C THR A 559 -9.97 13.05 -23.10
N PRO A 560 -9.15 14.13 -23.12
CA PRO A 560 -8.19 14.43 -22.06
C PRO A 560 -8.88 14.51 -20.68
N PRO A 561 -8.10 14.36 -19.59
CA PRO A 561 -8.62 13.99 -18.27
C PRO A 561 -9.52 15.08 -17.68
N ASN A 562 -10.72 14.67 -17.28
CA ASN A 562 -11.54 15.40 -16.33
C ASN A 562 -11.47 14.64 -15.00
N VAL A 563 -11.35 15.37 -13.89
CA VAL A 563 -11.03 14.94 -12.52
C VAL A 563 -12.03 13.97 -11.91
N GLU A 564 -11.57 13.33 -10.84
CA GLU A 564 -12.37 12.57 -9.88
C GLU A 564 -12.89 11.23 -10.43
N GLY A 565 -11.94 10.34 -10.70
CA GLY A 565 -12.20 8.93 -10.99
C GLY A 565 -12.53 8.66 -12.46
N PHE A 566 -11.55 8.08 -13.16
CA PHE A 566 -11.71 7.40 -14.45
C PHE A 566 -11.94 8.28 -15.68
N SER A 567 -10.84 8.77 -16.25
CA SER A 567 -10.81 9.26 -17.63
C SER A 567 -10.54 8.11 -18.62
N GLY A 568 -11.53 7.23 -18.86
CA GLY A 568 -11.54 6.34 -20.02
C GLY A 568 -10.60 5.13 -19.98
N CYS A 569 -10.16 4.68 -21.16
CA CYS A 569 -9.31 3.50 -21.38
C CYS A 569 -7.80 3.79 -21.57
N PRO A 570 -7.17 4.87 -21.07
CA PRO A 570 -5.78 5.19 -21.44
C PRO A 570 -4.78 4.20 -20.88
N PHE A 571 -5.13 3.44 -19.84
CA PHE A 571 -4.23 2.52 -19.15
C PHE A 571 -4.74 1.07 -19.15
N MET A 572 -3.79 0.15 -19.00
CA MET A 572 -3.96 -1.28 -18.83
C MET A 572 -2.93 -1.77 -17.83
N ASP A 573 -3.42 -2.46 -16.81
CA ASP A 573 -2.62 -2.80 -15.65
C ASP A 573 -2.77 -4.27 -15.26
N MET A 574 -1.78 -4.72 -14.50
CA MET A 574 -1.85 -5.95 -13.73
C MET A 574 -0.95 -5.82 -12.49
N SER A 575 -1.30 -6.52 -11.41
CA SER A 575 -0.52 -6.52 -10.17
C SER A 575 0.59 -7.56 -10.19
N GLU A 576 0.28 -8.82 -10.51
CA GLU A 576 1.23 -9.91 -10.25
C GLU A 576 1.13 -11.09 -11.24
N ILE A 577 2.27 -11.73 -11.58
CA ILE A 577 2.37 -12.98 -12.36
C ILE A 577 3.21 -13.98 -11.57
N LYS A 578 2.61 -15.11 -11.20
CA LYS A 578 3.32 -16.20 -10.53
C LYS A 578 3.40 -17.45 -11.39
N VAL A 579 4.54 -18.14 -11.32
CA VAL A 579 4.83 -19.34 -12.10
C VAL A 579 5.26 -20.46 -11.15
N PHE A 580 4.43 -21.50 -11.07
CA PHE A 580 4.64 -22.62 -10.16
C PHE A 580 5.01 -23.90 -10.90
N GLY A 581 5.70 -24.80 -10.21
CA GLY A 581 6.14 -26.06 -10.79
C GLY A 581 7.38 -26.61 -10.10
N ARG A 582 8.21 -27.31 -10.88
CA ARG A 582 9.47 -27.88 -10.39
C ARG A 582 10.58 -27.66 -11.40
N ALA A 583 11.83 -27.65 -10.93
CA ALA A 583 12.99 -27.68 -11.83
C ALA A 583 12.84 -28.84 -12.84
N SER A 584 13.06 -28.54 -14.13
CA SER A 584 13.01 -29.54 -15.21
C SER A 584 14.14 -30.55 -15.15
#